data_AF-A0A4R2REQ2-F1
#
_entry.id   AF-A0A4R2REQ2-F1
#
_cell.length_a   1.000
_cell.length_b   1.000
_cell.length_c   1.000
_cell.angle_alpha   90.00
_cell.angle_beta   90.00
_cell.angle_gamma   90.00
#
_symmetry.space_group_name_H-M   'P 1'
#
loop_
_entity.id
_entity.type
_entity.pdbx_description
1 polymer ?
#
loop_
_entity_poly.entity_id
_entity_poly.type
_entity_poly.pdbx_seq_one_letter_code
_entity_poly.pdbx_strand_id
1 'polypeptide(L)'
;MRRKYQEAMPKNETIGSAAAVGFTYCNQLFSIEKEIASLTPEERQYQRQKRSKPVLEAYWSWVESVHALKGSKLAEAITYSVNQKVSLNTFLEDGRIELSNNRAENAIRPFVIGRNYVLT
;
A
#
# COMPACT_ATOMS: atom_id res chain seq x y z
N MET A 1 -0.14 -2.40 2.33
CA MET A 1 -1.14 -2.52 1.25
C MET A 1 -1.02 -3.81 0.45
N ARG A 2 0.15 -4.15 -0.10
CA ARG A 2 0.38 -5.36 -0.94
C ARG A 2 -0.16 -6.69 -0.36
N ARG A 3 0.12 -6.99 0.92
CA ARG A 3 -0.35 -8.22 1.58
C ARG A 3 -1.87 -8.32 1.67
N LYS A 4 -2.57 -7.21 1.91
CA LYS A 4 -4.05 -7.17 1.99
C LYS A 4 -4.68 -7.52 0.64
N TYR A 5 -4.12 -7.03 -0.46
CA TYR A 5 -4.56 -7.42 -1.80
C TYR A 5 -4.24 -8.88 -2.11
N GLN A 6 -3.07 -9.37 -1.71
CA GLN A 6 -2.71 -10.78 -1.84
C GLN A 6 -3.67 -11.70 -1.06
N GLU A 7 -4.08 -11.31 0.15
CA GLU A 7 -5.05 -12.03 0.97
C GLU A 7 -6.48 -12.00 0.41
N ALA A 8 -6.78 -10.98 -0.42
CA ALA A 8 -8.06 -10.81 -1.11
C ALA A 8 -8.13 -11.53 -2.46
N MET A 9 -7.01 -12.05 -2.99
CA MET A 9 -6.99 -12.82 -4.23
C MET A 9 -7.56 -14.24 -4.01
N PRO A 10 -8.50 -14.71 -4.85
CA PRO A 10 -8.98 -16.08 -4.79
C PRO A 10 -7.87 -17.05 -5.22
N LYS A 11 -7.74 -18.20 -4.52
CA LYS A 11 -6.67 -19.20 -4.76
C LYS A 11 -6.69 -19.81 -6.18
N ASN A 12 -7.82 -19.73 -6.89
CA ASN A 12 -8.03 -20.37 -8.20
C ASN A 12 -8.23 -19.39 -9.38
N GLU A 13 -8.21 -18.07 -9.15
CA GLU A 13 -8.47 -17.09 -10.22
C GLU A 13 -7.50 -15.90 -10.11
N THR A 14 -6.34 -16.08 -10.73
CA THR A 14 -5.18 -15.18 -10.60
C THR A 14 -5.14 -14.08 -11.65
N ILE A 15 -6.00 -14.11 -12.66
CA ILE A 15 -5.95 -13.20 -13.81
C ILE A 15 -7.27 -12.42 -13.91
N GLY A 16 -7.25 -11.14 -13.52
CA GLY A 16 -8.36 -10.20 -13.78
C GLY A 16 -9.26 -9.81 -12.60
N SER A 17 -9.08 -10.38 -11.41
CA SER A 17 -9.85 -9.95 -10.23
C SER A 17 -9.46 -8.54 -9.77
N ALA A 18 -10.41 -7.80 -9.19
CA ALA A 18 -10.12 -6.47 -8.64
C ALA A 18 -8.98 -6.51 -7.60
N ALA A 19 -8.88 -7.58 -6.80
CA ALA A 19 -7.76 -7.75 -5.88
C ALA A 19 -6.40 -7.86 -6.61
N ALA A 20 -6.35 -8.56 -7.75
CA ALA A 20 -5.14 -8.68 -8.58
C ALA A 20 -4.73 -7.34 -9.21
N VAL A 21 -5.70 -6.50 -9.61
CA VAL A 21 -5.43 -5.15 -10.11
C VAL A 21 -4.79 -4.28 -9.02
N GLY A 22 -5.36 -4.25 -7.81
CA GLY A 22 -4.78 -3.55 -6.67
C GLY A 22 -3.39 -4.07 -6.28
N PHE A 23 -3.17 -5.38 -6.38
CA PHE A 23 -1.84 -5.99 -6.17
C PHE A 23 -0.82 -5.55 -7.23
N THR A 24 -1.25 -5.41 -8.49
CA THR A 24 -0.40 -4.98 -9.61
C THR A 24 0.09 -3.55 -9.42
N TYR A 25 -0.80 -2.62 -9.07
CA TYR A 25 -0.42 -1.24 -8.73
C TYR A 25 0.58 -1.19 -7.57
N CYS A 26 0.37 -1.97 -6.52
CA CYS A 26 1.31 -2.07 -5.42
C CYS A 26 2.69 -2.56 -5.90
N ASN A 27 2.74 -3.65 -6.67
CA ASN A 27 4.01 -4.18 -7.19
C ASN A 27 4.74 -3.16 -8.08
N GLN A 28 4.02 -2.41 -8.90
CA GLN A 28 4.62 -1.39 -9.76
C GLN A 28 5.29 -0.29 -8.93
N LEU A 29 4.63 0.20 -7.87
CA LEU A 29 5.23 1.18 -6.94
C LEU A 29 6.48 0.63 -6.25
N PHE A 30 6.43 -0.61 -5.74
CA PHE A 30 7.59 -1.25 -5.11
C PHE A 30 8.75 -1.50 -6.10
N SER A 31 8.44 -1.79 -7.36
CA SER A 31 9.46 -1.99 -8.40
C SER A 31 10.18 -0.68 -8.69
N ILE A 32 9.44 0.42 -8.87
CA ILE A 32 10.01 1.76 -9.03
C ILE A 32 10.89 2.12 -7.82
N GLU A 33 10.40 1.91 -6.60
CA GLU A 33 11.18 2.19 -5.38
C GLU A 33 12.48 1.39 -5.31
N LYS A 34 12.46 0.12 -5.71
CA LYS A 34 13.66 -0.71 -5.75
C LYS A 34 14.68 -0.19 -6.77
N GLU A 35 14.22 0.30 -7.92
CA GLU A 35 15.10 0.88 -8.94
C GLU A 35 15.75 2.20 -8.49
N ILE A 36 15.05 3.00 -7.70
CA ILE A 36 15.53 4.32 -7.26
C ILE A 36 16.14 4.33 -5.86
N ALA A 37 16.19 3.18 -5.19
CA ALA A 37 16.66 3.04 -3.80
C ALA A 37 18.11 3.54 -3.61
N SER A 38 18.96 3.38 -4.62
CA SER A 38 20.37 3.81 -4.58
C SER A 38 20.58 5.28 -4.92
N LEU A 39 19.54 6.02 -5.32
CA LEU A 39 19.65 7.43 -5.70
C LEU A 39 19.66 8.34 -4.47
N THR A 40 20.08 9.59 -4.66
CA THR A 40 19.97 10.62 -3.61
C THR A 40 18.49 10.92 -3.29
N PRO A 41 18.17 11.49 -2.11
CA PRO A 41 16.80 11.85 -1.76
C PRO A 41 16.13 12.78 -2.78
N GLU A 42 16.87 13.73 -3.35
CA GLU A 42 16.39 14.68 -4.35
C GLU A 42 16.04 13.98 -5.68
N GLU A 43 16.93 13.11 -6.16
CA GLU A 43 16.67 12.31 -7.36
C GLU A 43 15.53 11.31 -7.14
N ARG A 44 15.43 10.71 -5.95
CA ARG A 44 14.29 9.86 -5.57
C ARG A 44 12.99 10.63 -5.65
N GLN A 45 12.93 11.83 -5.07
CA GLN A 45 11.74 12.67 -5.13
C GLN A 45 11.37 12.99 -6.58
N TYR A 46 12.34 13.37 -7.41
CA TYR A 46 12.12 13.62 -8.84
C TYR A 46 11.56 12.39 -9.57
N GLN A 47 12.15 11.22 -9.36
CA GLN A 47 11.67 9.98 -9.97
C GLN A 47 10.30 9.56 -9.45
N ARG A 48 9.99 9.78 -8.17
CA ARG A 48 8.65 9.54 -7.60
C ARG A 48 7.61 10.43 -8.25
N GLN A 49 7.89 11.72 -8.45
CA GLN A 49 6.98 12.63 -9.15
C GLN A 49 6.77 12.22 -10.61
N LYS A 50 7.81 11.72 -11.29
CA LYS A 50 7.74 11.33 -12.70
C LYS A 50 7.10 9.96 -12.93
N ARG A 51 7.38 8.99 -12.07
CA ARG A 51 7.02 7.56 -12.27
C ARG A 51 5.98 7.08 -11.26
N SER A 52 6.15 7.37 -9.98
CA SER A 52 5.27 6.87 -8.92
C SER A 52 3.95 7.64 -8.84
N LYS A 53 3.96 8.96 -9.06
CA LYS A 53 2.75 9.81 -9.05
C LYS A 53 1.68 9.37 -10.04
N PRO A 54 1.95 9.20 -11.36
CA PRO A 54 0.91 8.77 -12.29
C PRO A 54 0.35 7.38 -11.97
N VAL A 55 1.18 6.48 -11.40
CA VAL A 55 0.74 5.17 -10.92
C VAL A 55 -0.18 5.30 -9.72
N LEU A 56 0.14 6.20 -8.78
CA LEU A 56 -0.67 6.46 -7.61
C LEU A 56 -2.02 7.10 -7.98
N GLU A 57 -2.03 8.03 -8.93
CA GLU A 57 -3.26 8.66 -9.44
C GLU A 57 -4.16 7.64 -10.14
N ALA A 58 -3.59 6.80 -11.01
CA ALA A 58 -4.32 5.71 -11.65
C ALA A 58 -4.87 4.71 -10.62
N TYR A 59 -4.09 4.41 -9.58
CA TYR A 59 -4.53 3.57 -8.47
C TYR A 59 -5.70 4.19 -7.70
N TRP A 60 -5.67 5.50 -7.40
CA TRP A 60 -6.78 6.16 -6.70
C TRP A 60 -8.05 6.19 -7.54
N SER A 61 -7.93 6.53 -8.83
CA SER A 61 -9.06 6.49 -9.75
C SER A 61 -9.66 5.08 -9.85
N TRP A 62 -8.80 4.06 -9.88
CA TRP A 62 -9.24 2.67 -9.83
C TRP A 62 -9.96 2.33 -8.51
N VAL A 63 -9.40 2.72 -7.36
CA VAL A 63 -10.02 2.50 -6.04
C VAL A 63 -11.42 3.15 -5.96
N GLU A 64 -11.61 4.34 -6.54
CA GLU A 64 -12.90 5.02 -6.58
C GLU A 64 -13.91 4.33 -7.53
N SER A 65 -13.42 3.67 -8.59
CA SER A 65 -14.27 2.93 -9.53
C SER A 65 -14.73 1.56 -9.00
N VAL A 66 -14.00 0.96 -8.07
CA VAL A 66 -14.22 -0.42 -7.61
C VAL A 66 -15.31 -0.47 -6.56
N HIS A 67 -16.39 -1.18 -6.88
CA HIS A 67 -17.47 -1.46 -5.95
C HIS A 67 -17.23 -2.80 -5.25
N ALA A 68 -16.66 -2.76 -4.05
CA ALA A 68 -16.45 -3.94 -3.22
C ALA A 68 -17.64 -4.19 -2.29
N LEU A 69 -18.04 -5.46 -2.14
CA LEU A 69 -19.06 -5.86 -1.18
C LEU A 69 -18.60 -5.52 0.25
N LYS A 70 -19.48 -4.88 1.05
CA LYS A 70 -19.19 -4.56 2.46
C LYS A 70 -18.86 -5.85 3.22
N GLY A 71 -17.76 -5.84 3.98
CA GLY A 71 -17.28 -7.01 4.72
C GLY A 71 -16.44 -7.99 3.90
N SER A 72 -16.22 -7.74 2.60
CA SER A 72 -15.25 -8.50 1.80
C SER A 72 -13.82 -8.08 2.11
N LYS A 73 -12.87 -9.00 1.94
CA LYS A 73 -11.43 -8.71 2.06
C LYS A 73 -10.95 -7.61 1.10
N LEU A 74 -11.61 -7.48 -0.05
CA LEU A 74 -11.34 -6.39 -0.99
C LEU A 74 -11.76 -5.03 -0.43
N ALA A 75 -12.94 -4.94 0.20
CA ALA A 75 -13.40 -3.72 0.85
C ALA A 75 -12.48 -3.32 2.02
N GLU A 76 -11.98 -4.29 2.78
CA GLU A 76 -10.97 -4.04 3.82
C GLU A 76 -9.65 -3.50 3.23
N ALA A 77 -9.18 -4.07 2.12
CA ALA A 77 -7.98 -3.62 1.42
C ALA A 77 -8.13 -2.19 0.87
N ILE A 78 -9.29 -1.88 0.28
CA ILE A 78 -9.62 -0.53 -0.21
C ILE A 78 -9.68 0.46 0.94
N THR A 79 -10.44 0.15 2.00
CA THR A 79 -10.56 1.02 3.19
C THR A 79 -9.19 1.30 3.81
N TYR A 80 -8.36 0.26 3.93
CA TYR A 80 -7.00 0.40 4.46
C TYR A 80 -6.12 1.30 3.57
N SER A 81 -6.31 1.24 2.25
CA SER A 81 -5.59 2.08 1.29
C SER A 81 -6.00 3.53 1.38
N VAL A 82 -7.31 3.80 1.45
CA VAL A 82 -7.87 5.15 1.62
C VAL A 82 -7.35 5.80 2.90
N ASN A 83 -7.30 5.06 4.01
CA ASN A 83 -6.74 5.54 5.28
C ASN A 83 -5.24 5.90 5.20
N GLN A 84 -4.51 5.37 4.22
CA GLN A 84 -3.11 5.69 3.97
C GLN A 84 -2.90 6.76 2.90
N LYS A 85 -3.96 7.28 2.27
CA LYS A 85 -3.85 8.24 1.15
C LYS A 85 -2.99 9.45 1.51
N VAL A 86 -3.19 10.02 2.70
CA VAL A 86 -2.38 11.15 3.21
C VAL A 86 -0.90 10.77 3.27
N SER A 87 -0.59 9.61 3.84
CA SER A 87 0.79 9.15 4.00
C SER A 87 1.47 8.78 2.68
N LEU A 88 0.74 8.22 1.74
CA LEU A 88 1.25 7.93 0.40
C LEU A 88 1.53 9.21 -0.38
N ASN A 89 0.69 10.24 -0.23
CA ASN A 89 0.96 11.55 -0.84
C ASN A 89 2.20 12.21 -0.23
N THR A 90 2.35 12.21 1.11
CA THR A 90 3.56 12.76 1.76
C THR A 90 4.83 12.04 1.31
N PHE A 91 4.75 10.72 1.11
CA PHE A 91 5.88 9.93 0.59
C PHE A 91 6.31 10.34 -0.84
N LEU A 92 5.38 10.81 -1.68
CA LEU A 92 5.73 11.34 -3.01
C LEU A 92 6.47 12.67 -2.93
N GLU A 93 6.24 13.44 -1.86
CA GLU A 93 6.84 14.76 -1.67
C GLU A 93 8.18 14.70 -0.93
N ASP A 94 8.41 13.68 -0.10
CA ASP A 94 9.66 13.53 0.65
C ASP A 94 10.43 12.24 0.26
N GLY A 95 11.53 12.42 -0.47
CA GLY A 95 12.44 11.35 -0.92
C GLY A 95 13.18 10.61 0.20
N ARG A 96 13.14 11.11 1.44
CA ARG A 96 13.71 10.47 2.64
C ARG A 96 12.75 9.44 3.24
N ILE A 97 11.46 9.58 2.97
CA ILE A 97 10.47 8.61 3.44
C ILE A 97 10.57 7.37 2.57
N GLU A 98 10.89 6.24 3.19
CA GLU A 98 10.87 4.94 2.52
C GLU A 98 9.45 4.39 2.46
N LEU A 99 9.11 3.71 1.35
CA LEU A 99 7.88 2.93 1.25
C LEU A 99 8.03 1.63 2.07
N SER A 100 8.24 1.75 3.38
CA SER A 100 8.43 0.59 4.23
C SER A 100 7.09 -0.11 4.50
N ASN A 101 7.10 -1.44 4.44
CA ASN A 101 5.98 -2.31 4.76
C ASN A 101 5.52 -2.20 6.23
N ASN A 102 6.28 -1.48 7.07
CA ASN A 102 6.20 -1.55 8.53
C ASN A 102 4.87 -0.99 9.09
N ARG A 103 4.22 -0.04 8.39
CA ARG A 103 2.86 0.42 8.76
C ARG A 103 1.75 -0.56 8.37
N ALA A 104 1.99 -1.38 7.34
CA ALA A 104 1.11 -2.48 6.94
C ALA A 104 1.31 -3.73 7.80
N GLU A 105 2.52 -3.96 8.30
CA GLU A 105 2.80 -5.02 9.28
C GLU A 105 2.25 -4.67 10.67
N ASN A 106 2.36 -3.42 11.13
CA ASN A 106 1.77 -3.00 12.41
C ASN A 106 0.24 -2.99 12.42
N ALA A 107 -0.43 -2.83 11.28
CA ALA A 107 -1.89 -2.94 11.18
C ALA A 107 -2.40 -4.40 11.16
N ILE A 108 -1.49 -5.38 10.95
CA ILE A 108 -1.77 -6.83 10.95
C ILE A 108 -1.13 -7.49 12.18
N ARG A 109 -0.46 -6.75 13.06
CA ARG A 109 -0.22 -7.27 14.40
C ARG A 109 -1.60 -7.38 15.07
N PRO A 110 -2.12 -8.60 15.32
CA PRO A 110 -3.21 -8.70 16.27
C PRO A 110 -2.69 -8.05 17.54
N PHE A 111 -3.56 -7.28 18.16
CA PHE A 111 -3.40 -6.70 19.47
C PHE A 111 -2.92 -7.78 20.47
N VAL A 112 -1.61 -8.01 20.56
CA VAL A 112 -1.01 -8.62 21.75
C VAL A 112 -0.74 -7.46 22.69
N ILE A 113 -1.83 -6.86 23.18
CA ILE A 113 -1.79 -6.27 24.51
C ILE A 113 -1.69 -7.45 25.47
N GLY A 114 -0.45 -7.86 25.74
CA GLY A 114 -0.12 -8.41 27.04
C GLY A 114 -0.01 -7.24 28.01
N ARG A 115 -1.15 -6.67 28.42
CA ARG A 115 -1.21 -5.88 29.65
C ARG A 115 -1.03 -6.87 30.80
N ASN A 116 0.06 -6.74 31.54
CA ASN A 116 -0.05 -6.49 32.97
C ASN A 116 1.20 -5.77 33.45
N TYR A 117 0.98 -4.54 33.89
CA TYR A 117 1.82 -3.90 34.89
C TYR A 117 1.63 -4.66 36.21
N VAL A 118 2.69 -4.78 37.01
CA VAL A 118 2.77 -4.23 38.37
C VAL A 118 4.18 -4.47 38.90
N LEU A 119 4.77 -3.39 39.42
CA LEU A 119 5.91 -3.36 40.33
C LEU A 119 5.48 -3.92 41.69
N THR A 120 6.14 -4.96 42.19
CA THR A 120 6.60 -5.06 43.60
C THR A 120 7.69 -6.11 43.73
#